data_AF-A0A6H1ZHR5-F1
#
_entry.id   AF-A0A6H1ZHR5-F1
#
_cell.length_a   1.000
_cell.length_b   1.000
_cell.length_c   1.000
_cell.angle_alpha   90.00
_cell.angle_beta   90.00
_cell.angle_gamma   90.00
#
_symmetry.space_group_name_H-M   'P 1'
#
loop_
_entity.id
_entity.type
_entity.pdbx_description
1 polymer ?
#
loop_
_entity_poly.entity_id
_entity_poly.type
_entity_poly.pdbx_seq_one_letter_code
_entity_poly.pdbx_strand_id
1 'polypeptide(L)'
;MSEDQIRQHLDGEFIDFSNAPFSDKAIMNLLQPSLELEEAKEDHLYVTGWDIALKVDFSVGITLDVTTIPFKVVAFQRFSNVGWQVLYDSMRARHNQYNDICYFDATGLAQHIEEHLEDIAPNPIMISKSTGPNSIGKSELLVALIYALEQNYINSPFIKPMIEELRFYRWDDTKLRTDCVIALAMAFLAAKEAGFCNRAYRDQSFQAAPSTGASSEAGAIAGKFGLRGEMQIA
;
A
#
# COMPACT_ATOMS: atom_id res chain seq x y z
N MET A 1 19.21 -2.60 -15.35
CA MET A 1 19.16 -1.14 -15.18
C MET A 1 18.46 -0.58 -16.42
N SER A 2 17.58 0.40 -16.27
CA SER A 2 16.96 1.08 -17.42
C SER A 2 17.99 1.91 -18.18
N GLU A 3 17.67 2.32 -19.42
CA GLU A 3 18.51 3.24 -20.20
C GLU A 3 18.75 4.55 -19.44
N ASP A 4 17.72 5.08 -18.78
CA ASP A 4 17.85 6.26 -17.91
C ASP A 4 18.78 5.99 -16.71
N GLN A 5 18.69 4.83 -16.06
CA GLN A 5 19.62 4.50 -14.98
C GLN A 5 21.07 4.44 -15.47
N ILE A 6 21.29 3.90 -16.67
CA ILE A 6 22.62 3.85 -17.30
C ILE A 6 23.12 5.25 -17.59
N ARG A 7 22.33 6.10 -18.25
CA ARG A 7 22.70 7.47 -18.59
C ARG A 7 23.04 8.32 -17.37
N GLN A 8 22.29 8.16 -16.27
CA GLN A 8 22.60 8.88 -15.04
C GLN A 8 23.88 8.33 -14.35
N HIS A 9 23.99 7.01 -14.18
CA HIS A 9 25.06 6.42 -13.36
C HIS A 9 26.39 6.26 -14.10
N LEU A 10 26.36 6.01 -15.40
CA LEU A 10 27.54 5.79 -16.23
C LEU A 10 27.93 7.05 -17.01
N ASP A 11 26.96 7.76 -17.59
CA ASP A 11 27.23 8.89 -18.47
C ASP A 11 27.16 10.25 -17.75
N GLY A 12 26.74 10.27 -16.47
CA GLY A 12 26.65 11.48 -15.66
C GLY A 12 25.59 12.47 -16.15
N GLU A 13 24.63 12.01 -16.96
CA GLU A 13 23.62 12.88 -17.54
C GLU A 13 22.53 13.25 -16.53
N PHE A 14 22.12 14.52 -16.57
CA PHE A 14 20.89 14.95 -15.91
C PHE A 14 19.70 14.52 -16.76
N ILE A 15 18.84 13.70 -16.18
CA ILE A 15 17.64 13.17 -16.84
C ILE A 15 16.46 14.08 -16.49
N ASP A 16 15.76 14.54 -17.52
CA ASP A 16 14.52 15.29 -17.33
C ASP A 16 13.38 14.33 -16.98
N PHE A 17 12.73 14.59 -15.84
CA PHE A 17 11.61 13.81 -15.31
C PHE A 17 10.26 14.50 -15.53
N SER A 18 10.18 15.50 -16.42
CA SER A 18 8.98 16.33 -16.65
C SER A 18 7.68 15.57 -16.92
N ASN A 19 7.74 14.31 -17.39
CA ASN A 19 6.57 13.44 -17.63
C ASN A 19 6.48 12.21 -16.69
N ALA A 20 7.27 12.17 -15.61
CA ALA A 20 7.19 11.09 -14.64
C ALA A 20 5.90 11.20 -13.80
N PRO A 21 5.17 10.09 -13.57
CA PRO A 21 3.92 10.14 -12.81
C PRO A 21 4.14 10.36 -11.31
N PHE A 22 5.30 9.98 -10.77
CA PHE A 22 5.67 10.25 -9.39
C PHE A 22 6.58 11.48 -9.35
N SER A 23 6.12 12.54 -8.71
CA SER A 23 6.93 13.77 -8.58
C SER A 23 8.10 13.55 -7.62
N ASP A 24 9.24 14.20 -7.88
CA ASP A 24 10.37 14.16 -6.94
C ASP A 24 9.97 14.64 -5.55
N LYS A 25 9.06 15.63 -5.48
CA LYS A 25 8.50 16.12 -4.21
C LYS A 25 7.76 15.01 -3.46
N ALA A 26 6.88 14.26 -4.13
CA ALA A 26 6.15 13.15 -3.51
C ALA A 26 7.10 12.04 -3.04
N ILE A 27 8.13 11.72 -3.83
CA ILE A 27 9.16 10.73 -3.45
C ILE A 27 9.96 11.20 -2.24
N MET A 28 10.33 12.48 -2.18
CA MET A 28 11.05 13.03 -1.03
C MET A 28 10.19 13.07 0.23
N ASN A 29 8.89 13.36 0.10
CA ASN A 29 7.97 13.37 1.24
C ASN A 29 7.68 11.97 1.78
N LEU A 30 7.66 10.95 0.90
CA LEU A 30 7.58 9.54 1.29
C LEU A 30 8.74 9.14 2.20
N LEU A 31 9.93 9.70 1.99
CA LEU A 31 11.14 9.32 2.72
C LEU A 31 11.19 9.97 4.11
N GLN A 32 11.23 9.12 5.13
CA GLN A 32 11.49 9.51 6.51
C GLN A 32 12.77 8.80 6.98
N PRO A 33 13.96 9.44 6.92
CA PRO A 33 15.24 8.80 7.21
C PRO A 33 15.38 8.25 8.63
N SER A 34 14.54 8.72 9.56
CA SER A 34 14.48 8.24 10.94
C SER A 34 13.62 6.99 11.13
N LEU A 35 12.86 6.57 10.11
CA LEU A 35 12.13 5.30 10.16
C LEU A 35 13.08 4.16 9.85
N GLU A 36 12.78 3.01 10.44
CA GLU A 36 13.40 1.73 10.14
C GLU A 36 12.30 0.72 9.79
N LEU A 37 12.71 -0.44 9.27
CA LEU A 37 11.80 -1.58 9.20
C LEU A 37 11.61 -2.11 10.62
N GLU A 38 10.37 -2.41 10.98
CA GLU A 38 9.97 -2.72 12.35
C GLU A 38 9.24 -4.05 12.41
N GLU A 39 9.45 -4.79 13.50
CA GLU A 39 8.67 -5.97 13.85
C GLU A 39 7.21 -5.60 14.15
N ALA A 40 6.32 -6.57 14.06
CA ALA A 40 4.92 -6.38 14.41
C ALA A 40 4.76 -5.98 15.89
N LYS A 41 3.80 -5.10 16.15
CA LYS A 41 3.44 -4.59 17.48
C LYS A 41 2.04 -5.03 17.82
N GLU A 42 1.82 -5.27 19.11
CA GLU A 42 0.48 -5.52 19.64
C GLU A 42 -0.43 -4.30 19.38
N ASP A 43 -1.71 -4.56 19.14
CA ASP A 43 -2.74 -3.55 18.83
C ASP A 43 -2.55 -2.73 17.53
N HIS A 44 -1.55 -3.07 16.72
CA HIS A 44 -1.36 -2.46 15.41
C HIS A 44 -2.07 -3.24 14.31
N LEU A 45 -2.42 -2.53 13.24
CA LEU A 45 -3.10 -3.08 12.06
C LEU A 45 -2.16 -3.05 10.88
N TYR A 46 -2.15 -4.13 10.10
CA TYR A 46 -1.21 -4.32 9.01
C TYR A 46 -1.89 -4.76 7.72
N VAL A 47 -1.31 -4.34 6.60
CA VAL A 47 -1.64 -4.85 5.26
C VAL A 47 -0.37 -5.12 4.49
N THR A 48 -0.36 -6.15 3.64
CA THR A 48 0.78 -6.45 2.75
C THR A 48 0.33 -6.55 1.31
N GLY A 49 1.09 -5.95 0.40
CA GLY A 49 0.97 -6.14 -1.04
C GLY A 49 2.14 -6.98 -1.58
N TRP A 50 1.83 -8.02 -2.35
CA TRP A 50 2.79 -8.91 -2.99
C TRP A 50 2.71 -8.86 -4.51
N ASP A 51 3.78 -8.39 -5.17
CA ASP A 51 3.97 -8.59 -6.61
C ASP A 51 4.77 -9.87 -6.83
N ILE A 52 4.19 -10.86 -7.52
CA ILE A 52 4.74 -12.21 -7.63
C ILE A 52 5.17 -12.48 -9.07
N ALA A 53 6.48 -12.59 -9.28
CA ALA A 53 7.08 -12.77 -10.59
C ALA A 53 7.33 -14.24 -10.95
N LEU A 54 7.16 -14.57 -12.24
CA LEU A 54 7.28 -15.94 -12.76
C LEU A 54 8.66 -16.36 -13.26
N LYS A 55 9.39 -15.49 -13.97
CA LYS A 55 10.43 -15.97 -14.91
C LYS A 55 11.79 -15.29 -14.88
N VAL A 56 11.93 -14.03 -14.48
CA VAL A 56 13.25 -13.36 -14.30
C VAL A 56 13.13 -12.16 -13.36
N ASP A 57 11.91 -11.65 -13.19
CA ASP A 57 11.62 -10.49 -12.35
C ASP A 57 11.63 -10.83 -10.87
N PHE A 58 11.58 -9.78 -10.04
CA PHE A 58 11.61 -9.99 -8.61
C PHE A 58 10.22 -10.18 -8.07
N SER A 59 10.06 -11.10 -7.11
CA SER A 59 8.87 -11.08 -6.25
C SER A 59 9.12 -10.12 -5.11
N VAL A 60 8.19 -9.20 -4.86
CA VAL A 60 8.33 -8.14 -3.85
C VAL A 60 7.13 -8.13 -2.92
N GLY A 61 7.40 -8.10 -1.61
CA GLY A 61 6.39 -7.94 -0.56
C GLY A 61 6.64 -6.68 0.27
N ILE A 62 5.61 -5.84 0.41
CA ILE A 62 5.67 -4.60 1.21
C ILE A 62 4.53 -4.59 2.21
N THR A 63 4.87 -4.46 3.49
CA THR A 63 3.90 -4.39 4.59
C THR A 63 3.81 -2.96 5.12
N LEU A 64 2.58 -2.47 5.24
CA LEU A 64 2.25 -1.19 5.84
C LEU A 64 1.64 -1.40 7.23
N ASP A 65 2.14 -0.66 8.21
CA ASP A 65 1.40 -0.35 9.44
C ASP A 65 0.37 0.74 9.11
N VAL A 66 -0.90 0.36 9.20
CA VAL A 66 -2.06 1.18 8.84
C VAL A 66 -2.83 1.67 10.07
N THR A 67 -2.23 1.54 11.26
CA THR A 67 -2.81 1.97 12.53
C THR A 67 -3.06 3.47 12.57
N THR A 68 -2.13 4.27 12.00
CA THR A 68 -2.26 5.73 11.89
C THR A 68 -1.84 6.22 10.52
N ILE A 69 -2.40 7.35 10.08
CA ILE A 69 -1.91 8.09 8.90
C ILE A 69 -0.83 9.07 9.36
N PRO A 70 0.29 9.22 8.63
CA PRO A 70 0.68 8.43 7.45
C PRO A 70 0.99 6.98 7.79
N PHE A 71 0.55 6.06 6.92
CA PHE A 71 0.89 4.64 7.01
C PHE A 71 2.40 4.47 6.89
N LYS A 72 2.96 3.51 7.62
CA LYS A 72 4.41 3.30 7.64
C LYS A 72 4.79 2.01 6.95
N VAL A 73 5.73 2.06 6.03
CA VAL A 73 6.39 0.84 5.53
C VAL A 73 7.22 0.25 6.67
N VAL A 74 6.77 -0.89 7.20
CA VAL A 74 7.41 -1.58 8.32
C VAL A 74 8.16 -2.83 7.91
N ALA A 75 7.86 -3.40 6.73
CA ALA A 75 8.58 -4.56 6.25
C ALA A 75 8.70 -4.59 4.72
N PHE A 76 9.86 -5.03 4.23
CA PHE A 76 10.18 -5.13 2.80
C PHE A 76 10.89 -6.46 2.53
N GLN A 77 10.48 -7.16 1.47
CA GLN A 77 11.12 -8.38 1.00
C GLN A 77 11.22 -8.34 -0.52
N ARG A 78 12.35 -8.80 -1.05
CA ARG A 78 12.60 -8.88 -2.50
C ARG A 78 13.34 -10.17 -2.81
N PHE A 79 12.76 -11.00 -3.67
CA PHE A 79 13.29 -12.30 -4.06
C PHE A 79 13.59 -12.33 -5.56
N SER A 80 14.69 -12.97 -5.95
CA SER A 80 15.02 -13.25 -7.35
C SER A 80 15.39 -14.70 -7.49
N ASN A 81 14.82 -15.38 -8.49
CA ASN A 81 15.19 -16.74 -8.85
C ASN A 81 15.13 -17.73 -7.67
N VAL A 82 14.08 -17.59 -6.83
CA VAL A 82 13.81 -18.52 -5.72
C VAL A 82 12.75 -19.53 -6.14
N GLY A 83 12.77 -20.72 -5.54
CA GLY A 83 11.72 -21.71 -5.75
C GLY A 83 10.39 -21.29 -5.11
N TRP A 84 9.28 -21.73 -5.70
CA TRP A 84 7.91 -21.41 -5.23
C TRP A 84 7.69 -21.67 -3.75
N GLN A 85 8.18 -22.80 -3.23
CA GLN A 85 8.03 -23.12 -1.81
C GLN A 85 8.66 -22.06 -0.90
N VAL A 86 9.83 -21.52 -1.26
CA VAL A 86 10.52 -20.48 -0.49
C VAL A 86 9.68 -19.19 -0.48
N LEU A 87 9.04 -18.86 -1.61
CA LEU A 87 8.15 -17.71 -1.69
C LEU A 87 6.91 -17.93 -0.81
N TYR A 88 6.25 -19.09 -0.90
CA TYR A 88 5.09 -19.43 -0.07
C TYR A 88 5.41 -19.40 1.43
N ASP A 89 6.53 -19.99 1.83
CA ASP A 89 6.97 -19.98 3.22
C ASP A 89 7.26 -18.55 3.71
N SER A 90 7.81 -17.70 2.83
CA SER A 90 8.05 -16.30 3.14
C SER A 90 6.75 -15.50 3.29
N MET A 91 5.76 -15.75 2.42
CA MET A 91 4.43 -15.13 2.52
C MET A 91 3.72 -15.54 3.81
N ARG A 92 3.76 -16.83 4.18
CA ARG A 92 3.20 -17.31 5.45
C ARG A 92 3.93 -16.74 6.66
N ALA A 93 5.26 -16.73 6.63
CA ALA A 93 6.05 -16.16 7.72
C ALA A 93 5.70 -14.69 7.91
N ARG A 94 5.58 -13.92 6.82
CA ARG A 94 5.17 -12.52 6.85
C ARG A 94 3.76 -12.37 7.42
N HIS A 95 2.80 -13.17 6.94
CA HIS A 95 1.42 -13.11 7.41
C HIS A 95 1.31 -13.45 8.89
N ASN A 96 1.97 -14.51 9.34
CA ASN A 96 1.98 -14.92 10.75
C ASN A 96 2.65 -13.90 11.66
N GLN A 97 3.67 -13.20 11.15
CA GLN A 97 4.38 -12.17 11.91
C GLN A 97 3.51 -10.94 12.14
N TYR A 98 2.77 -10.47 11.13
CA TYR A 98 2.01 -9.21 11.20
C TYR A 98 0.49 -9.38 11.37
N ASN A 99 -0.05 -10.59 11.20
CA ASN A 99 -1.49 -10.87 11.18
C ASN A 99 -2.25 -9.87 10.27
N ASP A 100 -1.78 -9.76 9.04
CA ASP A 100 -2.12 -8.68 8.12
C ASP A 100 -3.24 -9.05 7.14
N ILE A 101 -3.81 -8.03 6.48
CA ILE A 101 -4.62 -8.25 5.27
C ILE A 101 -3.65 -8.35 4.08
N CYS A 102 -3.49 -9.55 3.54
CA CYS A 102 -2.54 -9.84 2.46
C CYS A 102 -3.23 -9.78 1.09
N TYR A 103 -2.71 -8.96 0.19
CA TYR A 103 -3.12 -8.81 -1.22
C TYR A 103 -1.97 -9.24 -2.12
N PHE A 104 -2.27 -9.90 -3.25
CA PHE A 104 -1.24 -10.29 -4.22
C PHE A 104 -1.71 -10.16 -5.67
N ASP A 105 -0.76 -9.91 -6.59
CA ASP A 105 -1.05 -9.94 -8.02
C ASP A 105 -1.22 -11.39 -8.49
N ALA A 106 -2.45 -11.70 -8.89
CA ALA A 106 -2.89 -13.03 -9.30
C ALA A 106 -2.84 -13.21 -10.84
N THR A 107 -2.30 -12.23 -11.58
CA THR A 107 -2.27 -12.23 -13.05
C THR A 107 -1.59 -13.49 -13.60
N GLY A 108 -2.40 -14.38 -14.21
CA GLY A 108 -1.93 -15.63 -14.82
C GLY A 108 -1.46 -16.71 -13.83
N LEU A 109 -1.61 -16.49 -12.52
CA LEU A 109 -1.04 -17.35 -11.47
C LEU A 109 -1.93 -17.60 -10.26
N ALA A 110 -3.09 -16.94 -10.20
CA ALA A 110 -4.07 -17.04 -9.12
C ALA A 110 -4.25 -18.48 -8.63
N GLN A 111 -4.48 -19.41 -9.56
CA GLN A 111 -4.83 -20.78 -9.24
C GLN A 111 -3.70 -21.56 -8.53
N HIS A 112 -2.43 -21.32 -8.89
CA HIS A 112 -1.31 -22.00 -8.24
C HIS A 112 -1.03 -21.46 -6.83
N ILE A 113 -1.28 -20.17 -6.60
CA ILE A 113 -1.06 -19.52 -5.32
C ILE A 113 -2.18 -19.87 -4.34
N GLU A 114 -3.43 -19.82 -4.80
CA GLU A 114 -4.61 -20.14 -3.99
C GLU A 114 -4.53 -21.57 -3.42
N GLU A 115 -4.20 -22.57 -4.23
CA GLU A 115 -4.07 -23.97 -3.79
C GLU A 115 -3.00 -24.19 -2.71
N HIS A 116 -1.97 -23.33 -2.67
CA HIS A 116 -0.84 -23.49 -1.74
C HIS A 116 -0.93 -22.56 -0.54
N LEU A 117 -1.72 -21.48 -0.58
CA LEU A 117 -1.80 -20.48 0.50
C LEU A 117 -3.20 -20.38 1.13
N GLU A 118 -4.02 -21.44 1.02
CA GLU A 118 -5.35 -21.49 1.66
C GLU A 118 -5.31 -21.19 3.16
N ASP A 119 -4.21 -21.54 3.84
CA ASP A 119 -4.04 -21.38 5.28
C ASP A 119 -3.97 -19.91 5.73
N ILE A 120 -3.51 -19.00 4.85
CA ILE A 120 -3.45 -17.56 5.11
C ILE A 120 -4.50 -16.76 4.33
N ALA A 121 -5.31 -17.45 3.50
CA ALA A 121 -6.40 -16.89 2.70
C ALA A 121 -6.10 -15.51 2.09
N PRO A 122 -5.03 -15.38 1.29
CA PRO A 122 -4.64 -14.08 0.75
C PRO A 122 -5.69 -13.63 -0.28
N ASN A 123 -5.87 -12.32 -0.42
CA ASN A 123 -6.85 -11.74 -1.33
C ASN A 123 -6.22 -11.59 -2.73
N PRO A 124 -6.65 -12.39 -3.73
CA PRO A 124 -6.12 -12.28 -5.08
C PRO A 124 -6.67 -11.02 -5.76
N ILE A 125 -5.77 -10.24 -6.37
CA ILE A 125 -6.13 -9.16 -7.29
C ILE A 125 -5.60 -9.50 -8.68
N MET A 126 -6.47 -9.51 -9.68
CA MET A 126 -6.03 -9.61 -11.07
C MET A 126 -5.75 -8.21 -11.63
N ILE A 127 -4.48 -7.90 -11.88
CA ILE A 127 -4.11 -6.66 -12.56
C ILE A 127 -4.29 -6.87 -14.08
N SER A 128 -5.46 -6.48 -14.59
CA SER A 128 -5.81 -6.72 -15.99
C SER A 128 -6.47 -5.51 -16.65
N LYS A 129 -6.48 -5.48 -17.99
CA LYS A 129 -7.23 -4.46 -18.75
C LYS A 129 -8.75 -4.71 -18.73
N SER A 130 -9.21 -5.84 -18.22
CA SER A 130 -10.61 -6.25 -18.19
C SER A 130 -11.24 -5.97 -16.83
N THR A 131 -12.46 -5.43 -16.83
CA THR A 131 -13.24 -5.14 -15.63
C THR A 131 -14.04 -6.38 -15.22
N GLY A 132 -13.45 -7.21 -14.37
CA GLY A 132 -14.11 -8.28 -13.62
C GLY A 132 -14.28 -7.91 -12.14
N PRO A 133 -15.05 -8.66 -11.35
CA PRO A 133 -15.31 -8.36 -9.94
C PRO A 133 -14.05 -8.31 -9.06
N ASN A 134 -12.95 -8.94 -9.47
CA ASN A 134 -11.65 -8.93 -8.78
C ASN A 134 -10.52 -8.47 -9.72
N SER A 135 -10.82 -7.54 -10.63
CA SER A 135 -9.83 -7.04 -11.58
C SER A 135 -9.72 -5.53 -11.51
N ILE A 136 -8.50 -5.04 -11.36
CA ILE A 136 -8.18 -3.62 -11.39
C ILE A 136 -7.28 -3.32 -12.58
N GLY A 137 -7.52 -2.19 -13.24
CA GLY A 137 -6.62 -1.69 -14.26
C GLY A 137 -5.30 -1.27 -13.62
N LYS A 138 -4.16 -1.66 -14.22
CA LYS A 138 -2.83 -1.20 -13.75
C LYS A 138 -2.76 0.32 -13.61
N SER A 139 -3.35 1.07 -14.55
CA SER A 139 -3.43 2.53 -14.47
C SER A 139 -4.23 3.04 -13.27
N GLU A 140 -5.32 2.35 -12.90
CA GLU A 140 -6.13 2.72 -11.72
C GLU A 140 -5.36 2.46 -10.42
N LEU A 141 -4.69 1.31 -10.32
CA LEU A 141 -3.81 0.96 -9.21
C LEU A 141 -2.70 2.02 -9.03
N LEU A 142 -2.05 2.42 -10.12
CA LEU A 142 -1.01 3.44 -10.10
C LEU A 142 -1.53 4.83 -9.76
N VAL A 143 -2.69 5.22 -10.29
CA VAL A 143 -3.34 6.49 -9.95
C VAL A 143 -3.66 6.56 -8.45
N ALA A 144 -4.10 5.45 -7.84
CA ALA A 144 -4.30 5.38 -6.40
C ALA A 144 -3.00 5.59 -5.61
N LEU A 145 -1.89 4.98 -6.04
CA LEU A 145 -0.58 5.19 -5.41
C LEU A 145 -0.07 6.63 -5.60
N ILE A 146 -0.18 7.20 -6.80
CA ILE A 146 0.20 8.60 -7.08
C ILE A 146 -0.55 9.52 -6.12
N TYR A 147 -1.86 9.34 -5.99
CA TYR A 147 -2.67 10.10 -5.04
C TYR A 147 -2.18 9.93 -3.59
N ALA A 148 -1.89 8.70 -3.16
CA ALA A 148 -1.41 8.42 -1.81
C ALA A 148 -0.10 9.16 -1.49
N LEU A 149 0.86 9.16 -2.42
CA LEU A 149 2.15 9.82 -2.22
C LEU A 149 2.02 11.35 -2.26
N GLU A 150 1.21 11.90 -3.16
CA GLU A 150 0.95 13.35 -3.22
C GLU A 150 0.21 13.87 -1.97
N GLN A 151 -0.62 13.04 -1.32
CA GLN A 151 -1.28 13.37 -0.07
C GLN A 151 -0.47 13.01 1.19
N ASN A 152 0.76 12.49 1.03
CA ASN A 152 1.60 12.01 2.13
C ASN A 152 0.89 10.97 3.01
N TYR A 153 0.14 10.04 2.41
CA TYR A 153 -0.49 8.94 3.14
C TYR A 153 0.47 7.82 3.51
N ILE A 154 1.66 7.79 2.93
CA ILE A 154 2.63 6.73 3.15
C ILE A 154 3.98 7.37 3.50
N ASN A 155 4.60 6.86 4.55
CA ASN A 155 5.97 7.12 4.93
C ASN A 155 6.79 5.82 4.85
N SER A 156 8.05 5.95 4.49
CA SER A 156 8.95 4.81 4.34
C SER A 156 10.37 5.16 4.80
N PRO A 157 11.11 4.18 5.38
CA PRO A 157 12.56 4.24 5.41
C PRO A 157 13.13 4.26 3.99
N PHE A 158 14.42 4.58 3.85
CA PHE A 158 15.09 4.55 2.55
C PHE A 158 15.30 3.11 2.06
N ILE A 159 14.44 2.67 1.14
CA ILE A 159 14.57 1.38 0.45
C ILE A 159 15.00 1.65 -0.98
N LYS A 160 16.31 1.56 -1.23
CA LYS A 160 16.93 1.88 -2.53
C LYS A 160 16.15 1.34 -3.74
N PRO A 161 15.83 0.04 -3.86
CA PRO A 161 15.15 -0.47 -5.05
C PRO A 161 13.76 0.14 -5.27
N MET A 162 13.01 0.37 -4.19
CA MET A 162 11.69 1.00 -4.28
C MET A 162 11.79 2.45 -4.75
N ILE A 163 12.74 3.21 -4.21
CA ILE A 163 12.94 4.62 -4.59
C ILE A 163 13.44 4.76 -6.03
N GLU A 164 14.34 3.87 -6.46
CA GLU A 164 14.78 3.84 -7.85
C GLU A 164 13.63 3.53 -8.80
N GLU A 165 12.81 2.51 -8.50
CA GLU A 165 11.67 2.17 -9.36
C GLU A 165 10.64 3.31 -9.41
N LEU A 166 10.32 3.96 -8.29
CA LEU A 166 9.42 5.13 -8.27
C LEU A 166 9.96 6.30 -9.11
N ARG A 167 11.25 6.64 -8.96
CA ARG A 167 11.87 7.78 -9.67
C ARG A 167 11.97 7.55 -11.19
N PHE A 168 12.29 6.33 -11.60
CA PHE A 168 12.47 5.99 -13.01
C PHE A 168 11.19 5.47 -13.69
N TYR A 169 10.08 5.37 -12.95
CA TYR A 169 8.83 4.89 -13.51
C TYR A 169 8.35 5.78 -14.67
N ARG A 170 7.77 5.15 -15.70
CA ARG A 170 7.15 5.79 -16.87
C ARG A 170 5.86 5.05 -17.21
N TRP A 171 4.91 5.73 -17.83
CA TRP A 171 3.65 5.10 -18.27
C TRP A 171 3.87 4.00 -19.32
N ASP A 172 4.88 4.14 -20.19
CA ASP A 172 5.41 3.03 -20.97
C ASP A 172 6.50 2.33 -20.16
N ASP A 173 6.10 1.27 -19.46
CA ASP A 173 6.96 0.51 -18.56
C ASP A 173 7.40 -0.85 -19.11
N THR A 174 7.24 -1.07 -20.41
CA THR A 174 7.53 -2.36 -21.08
C THR A 174 8.93 -2.91 -20.77
N LYS A 175 9.90 -2.03 -20.51
CA LYS A 175 11.31 -2.38 -20.21
C LYS A 175 11.76 -1.99 -18.80
N LEU A 176 10.83 -1.56 -17.94
CA LEU A 176 11.14 -1.08 -16.61
C LEU A 176 10.88 -2.19 -15.58
N ARG A 177 11.63 -2.13 -14.48
CA ARG A 177 11.26 -2.89 -13.28
C ARG A 177 10.19 -2.10 -12.55
N THR A 178 9.11 -2.78 -12.19
CA THR A 178 7.96 -2.14 -11.52
C THR A 178 7.53 -2.90 -10.27
N ASP A 179 8.27 -3.95 -9.89
CA ASP A 179 7.90 -4.90 -8.83
C ASP A 179 7.59 -4.19 -7.50
N CYS A 180 8.43 -3.23 -7.10
CA CYS A 180 8.25 -2.47 -5.88
C CYS A 180 7.10 -1.47 -5.98
N VAL A 181 6.90 -0.87 -7.15
CA VAL A 181 5.81 0.10 -7.39
C VAL A 181 4.46 -0.60 -7.30
N ILE A 182 4.34 -1.79 -7.91
CA ILE A 182 3.11 -2.58 -7.91
C ILE A 182 2.85 -3.14 -6.51
N ALA A 183 3.85 -3.71 -5.84
CA ALA A 183 3.70 -4.18 -4.45
C ALA A 183 3.24 -3.07 -3.50
N LEU A 184 3.84 -1.87 -3.59
CA LEU A 184 3.44 -0.72 -2.77
C LEU A 184 2.02 -0.25 -3.08
N ALA A 185 1.66 -0.19 -4.36
CA ALA A 185 0.32 0.21 -4.78
C ALA A 185 -0.75 -0.78 -4.29
N MET A 186 -0.46 -2.09 -4.33
CA MET A 186 -1.35 -3.12 -3.79
C MET A 186 -1.51 -3.02 -2.28
N ALA A 187 -0.44 -2.79 -1.54
CA ALA A 187 -0.52 -2.58 -0.09
C ALA A 187 -1.41 -1.37 0.24
N PHE A 188 -1.27 -0.26 -0.50
CA PHE A 188 -2.14 0.90 -0.32
C PHE A 188 -3.60 0.63 -0.71
N LEU A 189 -3.83 -0.12 -1.79
CA LEU A 189 -5.18 -0.50 -2.20
C LEU A 189 -5.86 -1.35 -1.12
N ALA A 190 -5.16 -2.35 -0.56
CA ALA A 190 -5.63 -3.14 0.57
C ALA A 190 -6.05 -2.25 1.75
N ALA A 191 -5.22 -1.25 2.08
CA ALA A 191 -5.54 -0.30 3.14
C ALA A 191 -6.80 0.52 2.84
N LYS A 192 -6.97 0.93 1.58
CA LYS A 192 -8.11 1.72 1.11
C LYS A 192 -9.41 0.91 1.20
N GLU A 193 -9.40 -0.33 0.70
CA GLU A 193 -10.58 -1.22 0.67
C GLU A 193 -10.99 -1.68 2.08
N ALA A 194 -10.03 -1.92 2.96
CA ALA A 194 -10.29 -2.16 4.38
C ALA A 194 -10.79 -0.91 5.15
N GLY A 195 -10.81 0.26 4.51
CA GLY A 195 -11.37 1.49 5.05
C GLY A 195 -10.45 2.23 6.03
N PHE A 196 -9.16 1.91 6.08
CA PHE A 196 -8.22 2.54 7.01
C PHE A 196 -7.97 4.02 6.69
N CYS A 197 -8.03 4.40 5.41
CA CYS A 197 -7.95 5.81 5.01
C CYS A 197 -9.07 6.67 5.61
N ASN A 198 -10.29 6.12 5.71
CA ASN A 198 -11.45 6.82 6.28
C ASN A 198 -11.46 6.79 7.81
N ARG A 199 -10.98 5.68 8.41
CA ARG A 199 -10.91 5.51 9.87
C ARG A 199 -9.90 6.45 10.51
N ALA A 200 -8.68 6.47 10.00
CA ALA A 200 -7.62 7.32 10.55
C ALA A 200 -7.94 8.82 10.42
N TYR A 201 -8.68 9.24 9.39
CA TYR A 201 -9.15 10.63 9.28
C TYR A 201 -10.17 11.00 10.38
N ARG A 202 -11.03 10.06 10.78
CA ARG A 202 -11.98 10.25 11.89
C ARG A 202 -11.27 10.34 13.24
N ASP A 203 -10.26 9.51 13.46
CA ASP A 203 -9.52 9.50 14.73
C ASP A 203 -8.61 10.73 14.88
N GLN A 204 -8.00 11.21 13.79
CA GLN A 204 -7.23 12.46 13.79
C GLN A 204 -8.12 13.70 13.99
N SER A 205 -9.31 13.75 13.41
CA SER A 205 -10.26 14.86 13.63
C SER A 205 -10.85 14.87 15.04
N PHE A 206 -10.89 13.72 15.71
CA PHE A 206 -11.25 13.64 17.14
C PHE A 206 -10.10 14.08 18.06
N GLN A 207 -8.85 13.77 17.71
CA GLN A 207 -7.66 14.18 18.48
C GLN A 207 -7.22 15.64 18.22
N ALA A 208 -7.61 16.23 17.08
CA ALA A 208 -7.30 17.62 16.73
C ALA A 208 -8.28 18.66 17.31
N ALA A 209 -9.28 18.24 18.11
CA ALA A 209 -10.08 19.18 18.87
C ALA A 209 -9.21 19.79 19.99
N PRO A 210 -9.00 21.12 20.04
CA PRO A 210 -8.25 21.72 21.12
C PRO A 210 -8.96 21.43 22.44
N SER A 211 -8.23 20.92 23.43
CA SER A 211 -8.66 20.89 24.82
C SER A 211 -8.73 22.33 25.32
N THR A 212 -9.81 23.04 24.98
CA THR A 212 -10.17 24.28 25.66
C THR A 212 -10.64 23.92 27.05
N GLY A 213 -9.73 24.04 28.01
CA GLY A 213 -10.09 24.17 29.41
C GLY A 213 -10.94 25.42 29.56
N ALA A 214 -12.22 25.24 29.90
CA ALA A 214 -13.02 26.26 30.56
C ALA A 214 -13.93 25.55 31.57
N SER A 215 -13.67 25.87 32.83
CA SER A 215 -14.50 25.59 33.99
C SER A 215 -15.91 26.16 33.86
N SER A 216 -16.87 25.43 34.47
CA SER A 216 -18.15 25.88 35.00
C SER A 216 -19.06 26.73 34.10
N GLU A 217 -20.18 26.15 33.68
CA GLU A 217 -21.50 26.58 34.16
C GLU A 217 -22.59 25.57 33.76
N ALA A 218 -23.49 25.31 34.71
CA ALA A 218 -24.65 24.46 34.54
C ALA A 218 -25.68 25.14 33.62
N GLY A 219 -26.30 24.37 32.72
CA GLY A 219 -27.41 24.85 31.91
C GLY A 219 -28.04 23.72 31.12
N ALA A 220 -29.15 23.20 31.63
CA ALA A 220 -30.00 22.21 30.97
C ALA A 220 -30.40 22.64 29.55
N ILE A 221 -30.51 21.67 28.63
CA ILE A 221 -31.65 21.51 27.71
C ILE A 221 -31.69 20.04 27.28
N ALA A 222 -32.73 19.35 27.74
CA ALA A 222 -33.20 18.10 27.19
C ALA A 222 -33.91 18.35 25.85
N GLY A 223 -33.76 17.45 24.88
CA GLY A 223 -34.73 17.37 23.78
C GLY A 223 -34.30 16.68 22.50
N LYS A 224 -34.83 15.47 22.30
CA LYS A 224 -35.29 14.89 21.02
C LYS A 224 -34.24 14.50 19.98
N PHE A 225 -33.84 13.23 20.00
CA PHE A 225 -33.82 12.43 18.77
C PHE A 225 -34.82 11.29 18.92
N GLY A 226 -35.95 11.44 18.25
CA GLY A 226 -37.05 10.49 18.25
C GLY A 226 -36.77 9.31 17.33
N LEU A 227 -36.77 8.12 17.90
CA LEU A 227 -37.06 6.86 17.20
C LEU A 227 -38.56 6.84 16.88
N ARG A 228 -38.90 6.71 15.59
CA ARG A 228 -40.15 6.15 15.06
C ARG A 228 -39.75 5.49 13.74
N GLY A 229 -40.04 4.23 13.47
CA GLY A 229 -41.14 3.40 13.94
C GLY A 229 -41.81 2.84 12.69
N GLU A 230 -41.85 1.53 12.62
CA GLU A 230 -42.50 0.70 11.61
C GLU A 230 -43.93 1.17 11.29
N MET A 231 -44.37 0.97 10.05
CA MET A 231 -45.79 0.78 9.77
C MET A 231 -46.00 -0.07 8.52
N GLN A 232 -46.39 -1.33 8.74
CA GLN A 232 -47.20 -2.13 7.81
C GLN A 232 -48.52 -1.40 7.51
N ILE A 233 -49.00 -1.46 6.27
CA ILE A 233 -50.44 -1.52 6.00
C ILE A 233 -50.73 -2.33 4.73
N ALA A 234 -51.62 -3.32 4.91
CA ALA A 234 -52.53 -4.00 3.98
C ALA A 234 -51.99 -4.71 2.73
#